data_AF-A0A7U6GDW4-F1
#
_entry.id   AF-A0A7U6GDW4-F1
#
_cell.length_a   1.000
_cell.length_b   1.000
_cell.length_c   1.000
_cell.angle_alpha   90.00
_cell.angle_beta   90.00
_cell.angle_gamma   90.00
#
_symmetry.space_group_name_H-M   'P 1'
#
loop_
_entity.id
_entity.type
_entity.pdbx_description
1 polymer ?
#
loop_
_entity_poly.entity_id
_entity_poly.type
_entity_poly.pdbx_seq_one_letter_code
_entity_poly.pdbx_strand_id
1 'polypeptide(L)'
;MKIKTLNGALMFAKNVIKKYFGEIVLRVATIEKRVAILETKYSLFLLYFVEGVDKGFKQAFPEIARQIMWDEGIKISKKIILEFLNRPNPEHKKLSVLIVLPTKDMYQISPSSLVNFCELARLEVEENGVYYFFPTIFLKKIEGNITQKETRTRDKLSLISQINSLDDFDSEDLEQTASFKDFDVDFLGEIVRSLRSIEEKLESIENLIKKRSDYGGKGN
;
A
#
# COMPACT_ATOMS: atom_id res chain seq x y z
N MET A 1 -4.38 -20.06 16.89
CA MET A 1 -4.18 -19.05 17.96
C MET A 1 -3.97 -17.68 17.32
N LYS A 2 -4.84 -16.69 17.59
CA LYS A 2 -4.76 -15.33 17.02
C LYS A 2 -3.84 -14.44 17.86
N ILE A 3 -3.15 -13.49 17.23
CA ILE A 3 -2.40 -12.43 17.92
C ILE A 3 -3.39 -11.42 18.49
N LYS A 4 -3.25 -11.07 19.77
CA LYS A 4 -4.16 -10.15 20.46
C LYS A 4 -3.48 -8.86 20.96
N THR A 5 -2.15 -8.83 20.96
CA THR A 5 -1.37 -7.76 21.60
C THR A 5 -0.15 -7.43 20.76
N LEU A 6 0.37 -6.21 20.93
CA LEU A 6 1.63 -5.79 20.32
C LEU A 6 2.78 -6.73 20.69
N ASN A 7 2.86 -7.21 21.94
CA ASN A 7 3.88 -8.19 22.36
C ASN A 7 3.78 -9.50 21.57
N GLY A 8 2.55 -9.98 21.32
CA GLY A 8 2.33 -11.13 20.46
C GLY A 8 2.75 -10.87 19.01
N ALA A 9 2.48 -9.68 18.49
CA ALA A 9 2.90 -9.26 17.15
C ALA A 9 4.43 -9.15 17.04
N LEU A 10 5.10 -8.61 18.06
CA LEU A 10 6.56 -8.53 18.15
C LEU A 10 7.21 -9.91 18.18
N MET A 11 6.69 -10.85 18.98
CA MET A 11 7.20 -12.23 19.01
C MET A 11 7.04 -12.91 17.65
N PHE A 12 5.88 -12.74 17.02
CA PHE A 12 5.61 -13.27 15.70
C PHE A 12 6.55 -12.66 14.66
N ALA A 13 6.65 -11.34 14.60
CA ALA A 13 7.52 -10.64 13.66
C ALA A 13 8.99 -11.01 13.84
N LYS A 14 9.50 -11.14 15.07
CA LYS A 14 10.87 -11.61 15.33
C LYS A 14 11.14 -12.98 14.70
N ASN A 15 10.19 -13.92 14.83
CA ASN A 15 10.31 -15.24 14.23
C ASN A 15 10.27 -15.19 12.70
N VAL A 16 9.36 -14.38 12.13
CA VAL A 16 9.23 -14.21 10.69
C VAL A 16 10.46 -13.50 10.10
N ILE A 17 10.98 -12.46 10.76
CA ILE A 17 12.21 -11.76 10.38
C ILE A 17 13.39 -12.76 10.31
N LYS A 18 13.56 -13.56 11.38
CA LYS A 18 14.61 -14.59 11.40
C LYS A 18 14.44 -15.62 10.28
N LYS A 19 13.21 -16.10 10.06
CA LYS A 19 12.90 -17.16 9.08
C LYS A 19 13.08 -16.70 7.63
N TYR A 20 12.61 -15.51 7.27
CA TYR A 20 12.55 -15.06 5.87
C TYR A 20 13.67 -14.11 5.46
N PHE A 21 14.27 -13.40 6.42
CA PHE A 21 15.34 -12.44 6.14
C PHE A 21 16.69 -12.93 6.67
N GLY A 22 16.71 -13.98 7.50
CA GLY A 22 17.95 -14.44 8.15
C GLY A 22 18.50 -13.45 9.18
N GLU A 23 17.69 -12.47 9.60
CA GLU A 23 18.12 -11.39 10.48
C GLU A 23 17.70 -11.62 11.94
N ILE A 24 18.51 -11.14 12.88
CA ILE A 24 18.19 -11.17 14.31
C ILE A 24 17.85 -9.75 14.77
N VAL A 25 16.72 -9.61 15.44
CA VAL A 25 16.31 -8.35 16.07
C VAL A 25 17.17 -8.10 17.30
N LEU A 26 17.94 -7.02 17.26
CA LEU A 26 18.87 -6.59 18.30
C LEU A 26 18.19 -5.65 19.30
N ARG A 27 17.34 -4.74 18.82
CA ARG A 27 16.64 -3.75 19.65
C ARG A 27 15.18 -3.63 19.25
N VAL A 28 14.35 -3.28 20.23
CA VAL A 28 12.93 -2.98 20.04
C VAL A 28 12.60 -1.70 20.78
N ALA A 29 11.98 -0.74 20.11
CA ALA A 29 11.48 0.49 20.69
C ALA A 29 9.98 0.60 20.42
N THR A 30 9.15 0.61 21.47
CA THR A 30 7.71 0.84 21.32
C THR A 30 7.47 2.34 21.13
N ILE A 31 6.78 2.72 20.06
CA ILE A 31 6.43 4.13 19.79
C ILE A 31 5.05 4.43 20.39
N GLU A 32 4.09 3.55 20.10
CA GLU A 32 2.69 3.68 20.50
C GLU A 32 2.12 2.32 20.87
N LYS A 33 0.89 2.29 21.41
CA LYS A 33 0.19 1.07 21.85
C LYS A 33 0.19 -0.07 20.81
N ARG A 34 0.22 0.27 19.51
CA ARG A 34 0.16 -0.67 18.39
C ARG A 34 1.34 -0.56 17.43
N VAL A 35 2.35 0.24 17.76
CA VAL A 35 3.46 0.54 16.85
C VAL A 35 4.80 0.41 17.54
N ALA A 36 5.74 -0.25 16.89
CA ALA A 36 7.10 -0.41 17.40
C ALA A 36 8.12 -0.37 16.26
N ILE A 37 9.36 -0.01 16.59
CA ILE A 37 10.50 -0.14 15.71
C ILE A 37 11.35 -1.33 16.16
N LEU A 38 11.66 -2.22 15.23
CA LEU A 38 12.61 -3.30 15.42
C LEU A 38 13.88 -2.97 14.64
N GLU A 39 15.02 -3.12 15.29
CA GLU A 39 16.31 -2.88 14.67
C GLU A 39 17.09 -4.19 14.60
N THR A 40 17.67 -4.44 13.44
CA THR A 40 18.62 -5.53 13.19
C THR A 40 19.99 -4.93 12.84
N LYS A 41 20.93 -5.80 12.46
CA LYS A 41 22.21 -5.38 11.91
C LYS A 41 22.07 -4.65 10.56
N TYR A 42 21.08 -5.01 9.74
CA TYR A 42 20.99 -4.57 8.34
C TYR A 42 19.76 -3.70 8.04
N SER A 43 18.76 -3.75 8.91
CA SER A 43 17.41 -3.25 8.62
C SER A 43 16.79 -2.56 9.84
N LEU A 44 15.96 -1.57 9.57
CA LEU A 44 15.03 -0.98 10.53
C LEU A 44 13.61 -1.29 10.05
N PHE A 45 12.81 -1.88 10.94
CA PHE A 45 11.44 -2.25 10.67
C PHE A 45 10.48 -1.41 11.52
N LEU A 46 9.58 -0.67 10.90
CA LEU A 46 8.43 -0.06 11.55
C LEU A 46 7.27 -1.06 11.55
N LEU A 47 6.98 -1.66 12.71
CA LEU A 47 5.90 -2.62 12.87
C LEU A 47 4.61 -1.94 13.33
N TYR A 48 3.53 -2.17 12.58
CA TYR A 48 2.15 -1.89 12.99
C TYR A 48 1.42 -3.19 13.31
N PHE A 49 0.87 -3.28 14.51
CA PHE A 49 -0.12 -4.29 14.85
C PHE A 49 -1.53 -3.74 14.60
N VAL A 50 -2.21 -4.26 13.59
CA VAL A 50 -3.51 -3.76 13.16
C VAL A 50 -4.58 -4.78 13.55
N GLU A 51 -5.47 -4.42 14.47
CA GLU A 51 -6.47 -5.34 15.05
C GLU A 51 -7.50 -5.86 14.03
N GLY A 52 -7.65 -5.21 12.89
CA GLY A 52 -8.53 -5.66 11.83
C GLY A 52 -8.49 -4.74 10.62
N VAL A 53 -9.01 -5.25 9.52
CA VAL A 53 -9.29 -4.43 8.34
C VAL A 53 -10.52 -3.57 8.60
N ASP A 54 -10.46 -2.32 8.20
CA ASP A 54 -11.51 -1.32 8.30
C ASP A 54 -12.42 -1.35 7.06
N LYS A 55 -13.72 -1.54 7.30
CA LYS A 55 -14.74 -1.54 6.24
C LYS A 55 -15.14 -0.12 5.79
N GLY A 56 -14.67 0.90 6.50
CA GLY A 56 -14.84 2.31 6.14
C GLY A 56 -14.16 2.69 4.82
N PHE A 57 -13.21 1.89 4.34
CA PHE A 57 -12.49 2.13 3.08
C PHE A 57 -13.44 2.36 1.89
N LYS A 58 -14.43 1.49 1.68
CA LYS A 58 -15.42 1.64 0.61
C LYS A 58 -16.24 2.94 0.71
N GLN A 59 -16.48 3.43 1.92
CA GLN A 59 -17.24 4.65 2.15
C GLN A 59 -16.39 5.89 1.86
N ALA A 60 -15.12 5.87 2.26
CA ALA A 60 -14.18 6.96 2.03
C ALA A 60 -13.74 7.05 0.56
N PHE A 61 -13.55 5.90 -0.10
CA PHE A 61 -13.04 5.81 -1.48
C PHE A 61 -13.91 4.89 -2.33
N PRO A 62 -15.20 5.22 -2.57
CA PRO A 62 -16.14 4.33 -3.25
C PRO A 62 -15.73 4.00 -4.68
N GLU A 63 -15.13 4.96 -5.38
CA GLU A 63 -14.68 4.80 -6.76
C GLU A 63 -13.49 3.85 -6.85
N ILE A 64 -12.46 4.09 -6.02
CA ILE A 64 -11.28 3.22 -5.93
C ILE A 64 -11.72 1.82 -5.53
N ALA A 65 -12.52 1.69 -4.46
CA ALA A 65 -13.02 0.40 -3.99
C ALA A 65 -13.77 -0.39 -5.08
N ARG A 66 -14.58 0.29 -5.89
CA ARG A 66 -15.26 -0.31 -7.04
C ARG A 66 -14.27 -0.76 -8.11
N GLN A 67 -13.27 0.06 -8.45
CA GLN A 67 -12.28 -0.24 -9.48
C GLN A 67 -11.41 -1.44 -9.12
N ILE A 68 -10.93 -1.48 -7.88
CA ILE A 68 -10.05 -2.56 -7.39
C ILE A 68 -10.86 -3.77 -6.85
N MET A 69 -12.19 -3.68 -6.84
CA MET A 69 -13.12 -4.66 -6.27
C MET A 69 -12.77 -5.07 -4.83
N TRP A 70 -12.37 -4.08 -4.04
CA TRP A 70 -11.91 -4.28 -2.68
C TRP A 70 -12.53 -3.24 -1.74
N ASP A 71 -13.20 -3.73 -0.71
CA ASP A 71 -14.07 -2.90 0.13
C ASP A 71 -13.44 -2.53 1.49
N GLU A 72 -12.28 -3.09 1.82
CA GLU A 72 -11.69 -3.03 3.17
C GLU A 72 -10.27 -2.46 3.14
N GLY A 73 -9.84 -1.73 4.16
CA GLY A 73 -8.50 -1.14 4.20
C GLY A 73 -7.85 -1.29 5.57
N ILE A 74 -6.62 -0.83 5.69
CA ILE A 74 -5.82 -0.80 6.90
C ILE A 74 -5.47 0.65 7.13
N LYS A 75 -5.91 1.17 8.28
CA LYS A 75 -5.57 2.52 8.71
C LYS A 75 -4.19 2.54 9.35
N ILE A 76 -3.34 3.44 8.89
CA ILE A 76 -2.01 3.70 9.45
C ILE A 76 -1.76 5.20 9.56
N SER A 77 -1.01 5.61 10.57
CA SER A 77 -0.72 7.03 10.80
C SER A 77 0.33 7.52 9.80
N LYS A 78 -0.04 8.52 8.99
CA LYS A 78 0.88 9.20 8.07
C LYS A 78 2.06 9.79 8.81
N LYS A 79 1.78 10.48 9.93
CA LYS A 79 2.78 11.12 10.78
C LYS A 79 3.88 10.15 11.20
N ILE A 80 3.50 8.97 11.70
CA ILE A 80 4.46 7.98 12.19
C ILE A 80 5.33 7.44 11.04
N ILE A 81 4.76 7.25 9.84
CA ILE A 81 5.52 6.79 8.67
C ILE A 81 6.53 7.85 8.24
N LEU A 82 6.13 9.12 8.18
CA LEU A 82 7.01 10.23 7.84
C LEU A 82 8.11 10.43 8.89
N GLU A 83 7.78 10.32 10.18
CA GLU A 83 8.78 10.35 11.26
C GLU A 83 9.78 9.19 11.14
N PHE A 84 9.31 8.00 10.75
CA PHE A 84 10.18 6.86 10.52
C PHE A 84 11.09 7.04 9.31
N LEU A 85 10.59 7.60 8.21
CA LEU A 85 11.37 7.93 7.01
C LEU A 85 12.47 8.95 7.30
N ASN A 86 12.14 9.98 8.07
CA ASN A 86 13.04 11.07 8.40
C ASN A 86 13.97 10.76 9.58
N ARG A 87 13.87 9.55 10.16
CA ARG A 87 14.69 9.16 11.30
C ARG A 87 16.17 9.09 10.88
N PRO A 88 17.11 9.62 11.69
CA PRO A 88 18.53 9.47 11.42
C PRO A 88 18.92 8.00 11.24
N ASN A 89 19.51 7.67 10.09
CA ASN A 89 19.93 6.33 9.73
C ASN A 89 21.39 6.35 9.24
N PRO A 90 22.35 6.64 10.15
CA PRO A 90 23.76 6.84 9.78
C PRO A 90 24.41 5.57 9.22
N GLU A 91 23.90 4.40 9.58
CA GLU A 91 24.37 3.10 9.08
C GLU A 91 23.71 2.70 7.75
N HIS A 92 22.87 3.57 7.17
CA HIS A 92 22.14 3.32 5.92
C HIS A 92 21.39 1.97 5.89
N LYS A 93 20.81 1.59 7.03
CA LYS A 93 20.01 0.36 7.16
C LYS A 93 18.80 0.39 6.22
N LYS A 94 18.39 -0.77 5.73
CA LYS A 94 17.17 -0.90 4.92
C LYS A 94 15.95 -0.55 5.76
N LEU A 95 15.14 0.39 5.30
CA LEU A 95 13.90 0.77 5.97
C LEU A 95 12.73 -0.05 5.44
N SER A 96 11.89 -0.57 6.33
CA SER A 96 10.71 -1.31 5.93
C SER A 96 9.58 -1.15 6.94
N VAL A 97 8.34 -1.14 6.46
CA VAL A 97 7.14 -1.14 7.31
C VAL A 97 6.53 -2.54 7.27
N LEU A 98 6.28 -3.10 8.46
CA LEU A 98 5.64 -4.40 8.65
C LEU A 98 4.24 -4.21 9.20
N ILE A 99 3.23 -4.75 8.51
CA ILE A 99 1.85 -4.78 8.99
C ILE A 99 1.53 -6.19 9.47
N VAL A 100 1.18 -6.34 10.74
CA VAL A 100 0.84 -7.62 11.37
C VAL A 100 -0.64 -7.64 11.75
N LEU A 101 -1.36 -8.65 11.24
CA LEU A 101 -2.77 -8.90 11.57
C LEU A 101 -2.94 -9.98 12.66
N PRO A 102 -4.08 -10.00 13.39
CA PRO A 102 -4.42 -11.05 14.34
C PRO A 102 -4.41 -12.47 13.76
N THR A 103 -4.66 -12.58 12.46
CA THR A 103 -4.64 -13.82 11.67
C THR A 103 -3.25 -14.40 11.49
N LYS A 104 -2.19 -13.70 11.92
CA LYS A 104 -0.78 -13.98 11.61
C LYS A 104 -0.43 -13.77 10.14
N ASP A 105 -1.20 -12.95 9.45
CA ASP A 105 -0.75 -12.40 8.17
C ASP A 105 0.25 -11.28 8.44
N MET A 106 1.38 -11.30 7.73
CA MET A 106 2.38 -10.22 7.77
C MET A 106 2.66 -9.70 6.37
N TYR A 107 2.49 -8.40 6.21
CA TYR A 107 2.76 -7.68 4.96
C TYR A 107 3.93 -6.73 5.17
N GLN A 108 4.72 -6.50 4.12
CA GLN A 108 5.93 -5.66 4.18
C GLN A 108 6.02 -4.71 3.01
N ILE A 109 6.14 -3.40 3.27
CA ILE A 109 6.32 -2.32 2.28
C ILE A 109 7.57 -1.51 2.57
N SER A 110 8.15 -0.90 1.54
CA SER A 110 9.08 0.22 1.74
C SER A 110 8.30 1.45 2.23
N PRO A 111 8.73 2.15 3.29
CA PRO A 111 8.00 3.32 3.76
C PRO A 111 7.85 4.41 2.67
N SER A 112 8.80 4.58 1.76
CA SER A 112 8.70 5.56 0.67
C SER A 112 7.65 5.15 -0.36
N SER A 113 7.62 3.87 -0.74
CA SER A 113 6.60 3.33 -1.65
C SER A 113 5.20 3.46 -1.05
N LEU A 114 5.06 3.26 0.26
CA LEU A 114 3.79 3.42 0.96
C LEU A 114 3.29 4.86 0.90
N VAL A 115 4.15 5.83 1.23
CA VAL A 115 3.81 7.26 1.15
C VAL A 115 3.45 7.64 -0.27
N ASN A 116 4.32 7.34 -1.25
CA ASN A 116 4.09 7.67 -2.65
C ASN A 116 2.77 7.09 -3.14
N PHE A 117 2.49 5.81 -2.84
CA PHE A 117 1.25 5.17 -3.24
C PHE A 117 0.02 5.87 -2.64
N CYS A 118 0.04 6.17 -1.33
CA CYS A 118 -1.09 6.80 -0.67
C CYS A 118 -1.31 8.24 -1.15
N GLU A 119 -0.24 8.98 -1.43
CA GLU A 119 -0.33 10.36 -1.93
C GLU A 119 -0.83 10.40 -3.38
N LEU A 120 -0.30 9.53 -4.25
CA LEU A 120 -0.68 9.48 -5.67
C LEU A 120 -2.13 9.01 -5.84
N ALA A 121 -2.55 8.00 -5.09
CA ALA A 121 -3.93 7.51 -5.11
C ALA A 121 -4.88 8.33 -4.22
N ARG A 122 -4.39 9.42 -3.61
CA ARG A 122 -5.14 10.30 -2.68
C ARG A 122 -5.87 9.54 -1.58
N LEU A 123 -5.26 8.47 -1.05
CA LEU A 123 -5.80 7.57 -0.02
C LEU A 123 -5.62 8.11 1.40
N GLU A 124 -5.85 9.40 1.55
CA GLU A 124 -5.66 10.14 2.78
C GLU A 124 -7.01 10.60 3.33
N VAL A 125 -7.26 10.34 4.61
CA VAL A 125 -8.49 10.74 5.30
C VAL A 125 -8.17 11.46 6.61
N GLU A 126 -9.20 12.00 7.26
CA GLU A 126 -9.13 12.59 8.60
C GLU A 126 -8.12 13.75 8.66
N GLU A 127 -8.39 14.81 7.88
CA GLU A 127 -7.56 16.04 7.79
C GLU A 127 -6.05 15.74 7.69
N ASN A 128 -5.68 14.82 6.80
CA ASN A 128 -4.30 14.43 6.54
C ASN A 128 -3.59 13.60 7.62
N GLY A 129 -4.36 12.95 8.52
CA GLY A 129 -3.80 12.17 9.63
C GLY A 129 -3.55 10.69 9.32
N VAL A 130 -4.34 10.08 8.44
CA VAL A 130 -4.42 8.62 8.28
C VAL A 130 -4.38 8.20 6.82
N TYR A 131 -3.48 7.28 6.50
CA TYR A 131 -3.46 6.57 5.23
C TYR A 131 -4.30 5.31 5.27
N TYR A 132 -5.07 5.08 4.21
CA TYR A 132 -5.72 3.82 3.93
C TYR A 132 -4.86 2.96 3.00
N PHE A 133 -4.46 1.81 3.52
CA PHE A 133 -3.69 0.82 2.78
C PHE A 133 -4.51 -0.46 2.59
N PHE A 134 -4.54 -1.06 1.41
CA PHE A 134 -5.15 -2.38 1.21
C PHE A 134 -4.07 -3.45 0.94
N PRO A 135 -4.18 -4.65 1.52
CA PRO A 135 -3.16 -5.69 1.38
C PRO A 135 -2.89 -6.18 -0.06
N THR A 136 -3.83 -5.98 -0.98
CA THR A 136 -3.82 -6.58 -2.33
C THR A 136 -3.06 -5.80 -3.39
N ILE A 137 -2.71 -4.54 -3.14
CA ILE A 137 -2.08 -3.66 -4.13
C ILE A 137 -0.63 -3.46 -3.75
N PHE A 138 0.12 -4.55 -3.87
CA PHE A 138 1.55 -4.65 -3.53
C PHE A 138 1.75 -4.65 -2.05
N LEU A 139 1.92 -5.86 -1.47
CA LEU A 139 3.06 -6.25 -0.64
C LEU A 139 3.24 -7.76 -0.64
N LYS A 140 4.51 -8.18 -0.64
CA LYS A 140 4.89 -9.55 -0.33
C LYS A 140 4.24 -9.92 0.99
N LYS A 141 3.22 -10.78 0.94
CA LYS A 141 2.71 -11.48 2.11
C LYS A 141 3.83 -12.42 2.55
N ILE A 142 4.52 -12.05 3.63
CA ILE A 142 5.71 -12.79 4.08
C ILE A 142 5.28 -14.10 4.73
N GLU A 143 4.21 -14.05 5.51
CA GLU A 143 3.65 -15.20 6.22
C GLU A 143 2.13 -15.11 6.22
N GLY A 144 1.46 -16.26 6.12
CA GLY A 144 0.01 -16.40 6.03
C GLY A 144 -0.46 -16.96 4.68
N ASN A 145 -1.71 -17.44 4.64
CA ASN A 145 -2.27 -18.05 3.43
C ASN A 145 -2.86 -16.98 2.51
N ILE A 146 -2.52 -17.00 1.22
CA ILE A 146 -3.15 -16.14 0.22
C ILE A 146 -4.59 -16.62 0.02
N THR A 147 -5.55 -15.73 0.21
CA THR A 147 -6.97 -16.01 0.02
C THR A 147 -7.36 -15.94 -1.46
N GLN A 148 -8.41 -16.66 -1.86
CA GLN A 148 -8.93 -16.55 -3.23
C GLN A 148 -9.34 -15.12 -3.59
N LYS A 149 -9.79 -14.32 -2.61
CA LYS A 149 -10.11 -12.90 -2.81
C LYS A 149 -8.84 -12.11 -3.15
N GLU A 150 -7.74 -12.33 -2.43
CA GLU A 150 -6.44 -11.71 -2.72
C GLU A 150 -5.92 -12.12 -4.10
N THR A 151 -5.97 -13.42 -4.44
CA THR A 151 -5.54 -13.93 -5.76
C THR A 151 -6.37 -13.30 -6.89
N ARG A 152 -7.70 -13.36 -6.81
CA ARG A 152 -8.59 -12.79 -7.84
C ARG A 152 -8.38 -11.29 -8.02
N THR A 153 -8.14 -10.56 -6.93
CA THR A 153 -7.90 -9.11 -6.98
C THR A 153 -6.56 -8.80 -7.64
N ARG A 154 -5.50 -9.53 -7.27
CA ARG A 154 -4.17 -9.39 -7.87
C ARG A 154 -4.17 -9.71 -9.36
N ASP A 155 -4.78 -10.83 -9.75
CA ASP A 155 -4.83 -11.26 -11.14
C ASP A 155 -5.62 -10.25 -11.99
N LYS A 156 -6.69 -9.66 -11.44
CA LYS A 156 -7.44 -8.58 -12.11
C LYS A 156 -6.65 -7.28 -12.23
N LEU A 157 -5.94 -6.87 -11.19
CA LEU A 157 -5.07 -5.68 -11.26
C LEU A 157 -3.96 -5.88 -12.31
N SER A 158 -3.39 -7.08 -12.39
CA SER A 158 -2.43 -7.44 -13.44
C SER A 158 -3.05 -7.38 -14.82
N LEU A 159 -4.29 -7.88 -15.01
CA LEU A 159 -5.01 -7.78 -16.28
C LEU A 159 -5.33 -6.33 -16.67
N ILE A 160 -5.75 -5.49 -15.71
CA ILE A 160 -6.00 -4.07 -15.95
C ILE A 160 -4.69 -3.37 -16.35
N SER A 161 -3.58 -3.68 -15.68
CA SER A 161 -2.25 -3.17 -16.05
C SER A 161 -1.87 -3.57 -17.47
N GLN A 162 -2.08 -4.83 -17.85
CA GLN A 162 -1.79 -5.35 -19.19
C GLN A 162 -2.68 -4.73 -20.28
N ILE A 163 -3.97 -4.48 -19.99
CA ILE A 163 -4.87 -3.83 -20.95
C ILE A 163 -4.49 -2.35 -21.13
N ASN A 164 -4.15 -1.66 -20.03
CA ASN A 164 -3.76 -0.26 -20.10
C ASN A 164 -2.36 -0.06 -20.72
N SER A 165 -1.43 -1.01 -20.52
CA SER A 165 -0.12 -0.98 -21.19
C SER A 165 -0.20 -1.34 -22.68
N LEU A 166 -1.27 -1.99 -23.13
CA LEU A 166 -1.58 -2.16 -24.55
C LEU A 166 -2.14 -0.88 -25.19
N ASP A 167 -2.73 0.03 -24.41
CA ASP A 167 -3.27 1.32 -24.88
C ASP A 167 -2.20 2.45 -24.94
N ASP A 168 -1.03 2.27 -24.30
CA ASP A 168 0.07 3.25 -24.23
C ASP A 168 1.31 2.83 -25.08
N PHE A 169 1.11 2.25 -26.26
CA PHE A 169 2.18 2.08 -27.26
C PHE A 169 2.34 3.34 -28.11
N ASP A 170 2.87 4.39 -27.51
CA ASP A 170 3.62 5.46 -28.19
C ASP A 170 4.36 6.31 -27.15
N SER A 171 5.64 5.98 -26.92
CA SER A 171 6.78 6.90 -26.92
C SER A 171 7.91 6.41 -26.02
N GLU A 172 9.11 6.59 -26.58
CA GLU A 172 10.43 6.21 -26.13
C GLU A 172 10.81 6.82 -24.76
N ASP A 173 11.88 6.26 -24.19
CA ASP A 173 12.63 6.65 -22.98
C ASP A 173 12.22 6.00 -21.66
N LEU A 174 12.85 4.87 -21.36
CA LEU A 174 13.16 4.44 -20.00
C LEU A 174 14.42 3.54 -19.97
N GLU A 175 15.51 4.02 -20.58
CA GLU A 175 16.84 3.59 -20.17
C GLU A 175 17.41 4.59 -19.16
N GLN A 176 17.47 4.17 -17.90
CA GLN A 176 18.60 4.34 -16.96
C GLN A 176 18.10 4.38 -15.51
N THR A 177 18.24 3.26 -14.81
CA THR A 177 19.00 3.15 -13.55
C THR A 177 18.85 1.74 -12.98
N ALA A 178 19.58 0.80 -13.57
CA ALA A 178 19.78 -0.51 -12.98
C ALA A 178 20.75 -0.40 -11.78
N SER A 179 20.24 -0.50 -10.55
CA SER A 179 20.83 -1.31 -9.46
C SER A 179 19.98 -1.28 -8.18
N PHE A 180 18.73 -1.74 -8.27
CA PHE A 180 18.02 -2.36 -7.16
C PHE A 180 17.43 -3.67 -7.67
N LYS A 181 18.26 -4.73 -7.76
CA LYS A 181 17.74 -6.06 -8.02
C LYS A 181 16.81 -6.44 -6.85
N ASP A 182 15.54 -6.65 -7.20
CA ASP A 182 14.44 -7.25 -6.42
C ASP A 182 13.45 -6.31 -5.69
N PHE A 183 13.22 -5.08 -6.18
CA PHE A 183 11.97 -4.38 -5.85
C PHE A 183 11.32 -3.85 -7.13
N ASP A 184 10.14 -4.38 -7.45
CA ASP A 184 9.26 -4.00 -8.56
C ASP A 184 8.83 -2.52 -8.48
N VAL A 185 9.77 -1.62 -8.75
CA VAL A 185 9.50 -0.19 -8.97
C VAL A 185 8.69 -0.01 -10.26
N ASP A 186 8.89 -0.89 -11.24
CA ASP A 186 8.20 -0.86 -12.53
C ASP A 186 6.70 -1.17 -12.38
N PHE A 187 6.35 -2.18 -11.58
CA PHE A 187 4.94 -2.57 -11.39
C PHE A 187 4.13 -1.54 -10.58
N LEU A 188 4.76 -0.92 -9.58
CA LEU A 188 4.15 0.18 -8.83
C LEU A 188 3.95 1.41 -9.72
N GLY A 189 4.90 1.69 -10.62
CA GLY A 189 4.78 2.73 -11.63
C GLY A 189 3.62 2.47 -12.59
N GLU A 190 3.49 1.25 -13.11
CA GLU A 190 2.39 0.86 -14.02
C GLU A 190 1.01 0.99 -13.38
N ILE A 191 0.89 0.66 -12.10
CA ILE A 191 -0.41 0.71 -11.43
C ILE A 191 -0.79 2.14 -11.05
N VAL A 192 0.18 2.96 -10.67
CA VAL A 192 -0.03 4.40 -10.52
C VAL A 192 -0.46 5.02 -11.85
N ARG A 193 0.21 4.69 -12.97
CA ARG A 193 -0.18 5.18 -14.30
C ARG A 193 -1.59 4.71 -14.69
N SER A 194 -1.91 3.45 -14.41
CA SER A 194 -3.25 2.90 -14.64
C SER A 194 -4.32 3.63 -13.83
N LEU A 195 -4.06 3.90 -12.54
CA LEU A 195 -5.01 4.63 -11.69
C LEU A 195 -5.20 6.08 -12.15
N ARG A 196 -4.12 6.75 -12.57
CA ARG A 196 -4.16 8.13 -13.08
C ARG A 196 -4.86 8.25 -14.44
N SER A 197 -4.59 7.33 -15.37
CA SER A 197 -5.29 7.25 -16.67
C SER A 197 -6.79 7.02 -16.49
N ILE A 198 -7.19 6.25 -15.47
CA ILE A 198 -8.59 6.06 -15.10
C ILE A 198 -9.20 7.35 -14.53
N GLU A 199 -8.48 8.10 -13.69
CA GLU A 199 -8.94 9.39 -13.14
C GLU A 199 -9.16 10.42 -14.27
N GLU A 200 -8.21 10.52 -15.22
CA GLU A 200 -8.31 11.42 -16.39
C GLU A 200 -9.47 11.02 -17.33
N LYS A 201 -9.69 9.72 -17.54
CA LYS A 201 -10.86 9.21 -18.31
C LYS A 201 -12.18 9.52 -17.59
N LEU A 202 -12.22 9.49 -16.27
CA LEU A 202 -13.41 9.82 -15.48
C LEU A 202 -13.72 11.32 -15.50
N GLU A 203 -12.71 12.18 -15.41
CA GLU A 203 -12.88 13.63 -15.53
C GLU A 203 -13.42 14.01 -16.92
N SER A 204 -12.96 13.33 -17.96
CA SER A 204 -13.49 13.48 -19.32
C SER A 204 -14.97 13.05 -19.44
N ILE A 205 -15.33 11.91 -18.83
CA ILE A 205 -16.72 11.43 -18.80
C ILE A 205 -17.63 12.39 -17.98
N GLU A 206 -17.16 12.89 -16.84
CA GLU A 206 -17.91 13.84 -16.03
C GLU A 206 -18.14 15.17 -16.77
N ASN A 207 -17.12 15.65 -17.49
CA ASN A 207 -17.24 16.84 -18.34
C ASN A 207 -18.19 16.64 -19.53
N LEU A 208 -18.23 15.43 -20.11
CA LEU A 208 -19.19 15.08 -21.15
C LEU A 208 -20.63 14.99 -20.61
N ILE A 209 -20.82 14.50 -19.38
CA ILE A 209 -22.12 14.42 -18.73
C ILE A 209 -22.62 15.82 -18.35
N LYS A 210 -21.76 16.69 -17.79
CA LYS A 210 -22.09 18.10 -17.49
C LYS A 210 -22.47 18.85 -18.76
N LYS A 211 -21.70 18.72 -19.84
CA LYS A 211 -22.05 19.30 -21.15
C LYS A 211 -23.37 18.79 -21.71
N ARG A 212 -23.72 17.52 -21.49
CA ARG A 212 -25.04 16.99 -21.90
C ARG A 212 -26.20 17.55 -21.07
N SER A 213 -25.98 17.83 -19.78
CA SER A 213 -27.01 18.42 -18.92
C SER A 213 -27.32 19.88 -19.28
N ASP A 214 -26.35 20.63 -19.82
CA ASP A 214 -26.54 22.01 -20.27
C ASP A 214 -27.33 22.12 -21.59
N TYR A 215 -27.36 21.06 -22.41
CA TYR A 215 -28.14 21.02 -23.66
C TYR A 215 -29.58 20.46 -23.50
N GLY A 216 -29.93 19.90 -22.34
CA GLY A 216 -31.27 19.35 -22.06
C GLY A 216 -32.29 20.36 -21.54
N GLY A 217 -31.86 21.59 -21.26
CA GLY A 217 -32.68 22.63 -20.62
C GLY A 217 -33.19 23.72 -21.56
N LYS A 218 -33.75 23.37 -22.73
CA LYS A 218 -34.62 24.27 -23.51
C LYS A 218 -35.40 23.47 -24.56
N GLY A 219 -36.63 23.15 -24.23
CA GLY A 219 -37.60 22.53 -25.13
C GLY A 219 -38.95 22.37 -24.42
N ASN A 220 -39.65 23.50 -24.25
CA ASN A 220 -41.12 23.52 -24.21
C ASN A 220 -41.64 23.23 -25.62
#